data_AF-W2SWB0-F1
#
_entry.id   AF-W2SWB0-F1
#
_cell.length_a   1.000
_cell.length_b   1.000
_cell.length_c   1.000
_cell.angle_alpha   90.00
_cell.angle_beta   90.00
_cell.angle_gamma   90.00
#
_symmetry.space_group_name_H-M   'P 1'
#
loop_
_entity.id
_entity.type
_entity.pdbx_description
1 polymer ?
#
loop_
_entity_poly.entity_id
_entity_poly.type
_entity_poly.pdbx_seq_one_letter_code
_entity_poly.pdbx_strand_id
1 'polypeptide(L)'
;PLQSYSAPAGSAGDGISFTDSSYDGTLSNHVASGGLGRLSDGVIGEDTEDLYPHRWVGWRKQSGGHINILFTFSEPRNFTSIHIHTLFSNKLNAQ
;
A
#
# COMPACT_ATOMS: atom_id res chain seq x y z
N PRO A 1 7.52 2.66 -18.06
CA PRO A 1 6.34 2.74 -17.18
C PRO A 1 6.62 1.99 -15.87
N LEU A 2 5.83 2.23 -14.81
CA LEU A 2 5.79 1.30 -13.68
C LEU A 2 5.30 -0.06 -14.20
N GLN A 3 5.91 -1.15 -13.74
CA GLN A 3 5.57 -2.52 -14.14
C GLN A 3 4.98 -3.30 -12.97
N SER A 4 5.56 -3.16 -11.79
CA SER A 4 5.08 -3.80 -10.58
C SER A 4 5.55 -3.02 -9.35
N TYR A 5 4.87 -3.23 -8.23
CA TYR A 5 5.46 -3.00 -6.92
C TYR A 5 5.44 -4.27 -6.08
N SER A 6 6.44 -4.41 -5.22
CA SER A 6 6.47 -5.43 -4.18
C SER A 6 6.38 -4.78 -2.81
N ALA A 7 5.52 -5.30 -1.94
CA ALA A 7 5.31 -4.78 -0.59
C ALA A 7 4.86 -5.91 0.35
N PRO A 8 5.03 -5.78 1.67
CA PRO A 8 4.36 -6.66 2.61
C PRO A 8 2.84 -6.66 2.38
N ALA A 9 2.17 -7.77 2.70
CA ALA A 9 0.72 -7.85 2.64
C ALA A 9 0.09 -6.79 3.57
N GLY A 10 -0.93 -6.11 3.08
CA GLY A 10 -1.70 -5.19 3.92
C GLY A 10 -2.32 -5.90 5.12
N SER A 11 -2.56 -5.15 6.19
CA SER A 11 -3.12 -5.67 7.44
C SER A 11 -4.64 -5.49 7.47
N ALA A 12 -5.33 -6.42 8.12
CA ALA A 12 -6.72 -6.29 8.48
C ALA A 12 -6.87 -6.38 10.01
N GLY A 13 -7.86 -5.67 10.57
CA GLY A 13 -8.10 -5.61 12.00
C GLY A 13 -9.38 -4.84 12.33
N ASP A 14 -10.04 -5.19 13.43
CA ASP A 14 -11.22 -4.48 13.95
C ASP A 14 -12.36 -4.32 12.92
N GLY A 15 -12.52 -5.33 12.03
CA GLY A 15 -13.52 -5.33 10.96
C GLY A 15 -13.15 -4.50 9.73
N ILE A 16 -11.99 -3.83 9.74
CA ILE A 16 -11.49 -2.99 8.66
C ILE A 16 -10.32 -3.70 7.96
N SER A 17 -10.33 -3.70 6.62
CA SER A 17 -9.26 -4.30 5.82
C SER A 17 -8.51 -3.22 5.04
N PHE A 18 -7.20 -3.12 5.31
CA PHE A 18 -6.26 -2.31 4.55
C PHE A 18 -5.41 -3.17 3.61
N THR A 19 -5.94 -4.32 3.21
CA THR A 19 -5.36 -5.15 2.16
C THR A 19 -5.60 -4.55 0.78
N ASP A 20 -4.66 -4.81 -0.12
CA ASP A 20 -4.80 -4.44 -1.52
C ASP A 20 -5.57 -5.53 -2.28
N SER A 21 -6.90 -5.40 -2.35
CA SER A 21 -7.74 -6.41 -3.01
C SER A 21 -7.71 -6.34 -4.53
N SER A 22 -7.18 -5.27 -5.12
CA SER A 22 -7.04 -5.12 -6.57
C SER A 22 -5.65 -5.51 -7.06
N TYR A 23 -4.79 -6.00 -6.16
CA TYR A 23 -3.47 -6.44 -6.53
C TYR A 23 -3.56 -7.60 -7.54
N ASP A 24 -3.01 -7.42 -8.74
CA ASP A 24 -3.10 -8.37 -9.85
C ASP A 24 -1.91 -9.34 -9.93
N GLY A 25 -0.96 -9.22 -9.00
CA GLY A 25 0.22 -10.08 -8.90
C GLY A 25 0.01 -11.29 -7.99
N THR A 26 1.10 -11.74 -7.39
CA THR A 26 1.09 -12.91 -6.49
C THR A 26 1.28 -12.49 -5.03
N LEU A 27 0.59 -13.18 -4.13
CA LEU A 27 0.78 -13.06 -2.70
C LEU A 27 1.45 -14.34 -2.18
N SER A 28 2.70 -14.24 -1.74
CA SER A 28 3.48 -15.36 -1.20
C SER A 28 4.25 -14.94 0.03
N ASN A 29 4.25 -15.76 1.08
CA ASN A 29 4.96 -15.48 2.34
C ASN A 29 4.69 -14.06 2.90
N HIS A 30 3.44 -13.59 2.84
CA HIS A 30 3.03 -12.26 3.29
C HIS A 30 3.69 -11.10 2.51
N VAL A 31 4.12 -11.35 1.27
CA VAL A 31 4.66 -10.36 0.35
C VAL A 31 3.87 -10.40 -0.95
N ALA A 32 3.32 -9.26 -1.33
CA ALA A 32 2.76 -9.02 -2.65
C ALA A 32 3.91 -8.72 -3.62
N SER A 33 3.97 -9.41 -4.76
CA SER A 33 4.99 -9.19 -5.78
C SER A 33 4.51 -9.53 -7.20
N GLY A 34 5.16 -8.88 -8.18
CA GLY A 34 4.94 -9.16 -9.60
C GLY A 34 3.68 -8.54 -10.21
N GLY A 35 3.01 -7.62 -9.50
CA GLY A 35 1.81 -6.95 -10.00
C GLY A 35 1.68 -5.49 -9.57
N LEU A 36 0.54 -4.91 -9.93
CA LEU A 36 0.06 -3.57 -9.63
C LEU A 36 -1.28 -3.67 -8.87
N GLY A 37 -1.72 -2.55 -8.33
CA GLY A 37 -2.93 -2.45 -7.53
C GLY A 37 -3.08 -1.03 -7.00
N ARG A 38 -3.66 -0.88 -5.80
CA ARG A 38 -4.10 0.42 -5.27
C ARG A 38 -3.00 1.45 -5.10
N LEU A 39 -1.76 1.02 -4.87
CA LEU A 39 -0.63 1.96 -4.74
C LEU A 39 -0.30 2.68 -6.07
N SER A 40 -0.90 2.26 -7.19
CA SER A 40 -0.63 2.78 -8.52
C SER A 40 -1.87 2.93 -9.40
N ASP A 41 -3.08 2.84 -8.85
CA ASP A 41 -4.34 2.86 -9.62
C ASP A 41 -4.85 4.28 -9.94
N GLY A 42 -4.22 5.31 -9.37
CA GLY A 42 -4.58 6.71 -9.57
C GLY A 42 -5.72 7.21 -8.67
N VAL A 43 -6.25 6.37 -7.79
CA VAL A 43 -7.27 6.74 -6.80
C VAL A 43 -6.59 7.28 -5.55
N ILE A 44 -6.96 8.49 -5.14
CA ILE A 44 -6.50 9.09 -3.88
C ILE A 44 -7.56 8.82 -2.80
N GLY A 45 -7.12 8.29 -1.66
CA GLY A 45 -7.99 8.11 -0.50
C GLY A 45 -8.48 9.44 0.07
N GLU A 46 -9.68 9.46 0.62
CA GLU A 46 -10.23 10.61 1.34
C GLU A 46 -9.90 10.50 2.84
N ASP A 47 -9.98 11.63 3.56
CA ASP A 47 -9.66 11.73 5.01
C ASP A 47 -10.57 10.87 5.90
N THR A 48 -11.63 10.30 5.35
CA THR A 48 -12.58 9.46 6.07
C THR A 48 -12.25 7.97 5.93
N GLU A 49 -11.32 7.53 6.76
CA GLU A 49 -10.83 6.15 6.85
C GLU A 49 -11.90 5.06 7.07
N ASP A 50 -12.94 5.38 7.83
CA ASP A 50 -14.02 4.45 8.17
C ASP A 50 -14.98 4.26 6.99
N LEU A 51 -15.10 5.29 6.14
CA LEU A 51 -16.04 5.32 5.02
C LEU A 51 -15.49 4.58 3.81
N TYR A 52 -14.17 4.70 3.56
CA TYR A 52 -13.53 4.10 2.38
C TYR A 52 -12.19 3.42 2.71
N PRO A 53 -12.15 2.44 3.63
CA PRO A 53 -10.89 1.77 4.00
C PRO A 53 -10.25 1.02 2.82
N HIS A 54 -11.07 0.59 1.87
CA HIS A 54 -10.63 -0.05 0.62
C HIS A 54 -9.92 0.92 -0.35
N ARG A 55 -9.79 2.21 -0.04
CA ARG A 55 -8.94 3.14 -0.82
C ARG A 55 -7.51 3.22 -0.29
N TRP A 56 -7.25 2.59 0.84
CA TRP A 56 -5.95 2.62 1.50
C TRP A 56 -5.32 1.22 1.49
N VAL A 57 -3.99 1.19 1.43
CA VAL A 57 -3.18 0.02 1.78
C VAL A 57 -2.40 0.37 3.03
N GLY A 58 -2.45 -0.49 4.03
CA GLY A 58 -1.99 -0.16 5.37
C GLY A 58 -1.40 -1.37 6.07
N TRP A 59 -0.47 -1.10 6.99
CA TRP A 59 0.28 -2.11 7.71
C TRP A 59 0.26 -1.82 9.19
N ARG A 60 0.06 -2.85 10.01
CA ARG A 60 0.31 -2.75 11.45
C ARG A 60 1.82 -2.59 11.68
N LYS A 61 2.18 -1.76 12.66
CA LYS A 61 3.56 -1.59 13.07
C LYS A 61 4.17 -2.93 13.47
N GLN A 62 5.27 -3.29 12.83
CA GLN A 62 6.08 -4.45 13.17
C GLN A 62 7.41 -4.01 13.80
N SER A 63 8.14 -4.96 14.39
CA SER A 63 9.49 -4.73 14.91
C SER A 63 10.39 -4.17 13.80
N GLY A 64 10.85 -2.93 13.95
CA GLY A 64 11.65 -2.21 12.95
C GLY A 64 11.04 -0.89 12.50
N GLY A 65 9.73 -0.67 12.71
CA GLY A 65 9.08 0.63 12.55
C GLY A 65 9.03 1.19 11.12
N HIS A 66 9.27 0.36 10.10
CA HIS A 66 9.19 0.74 8.69
C HIS A 66 8.66 -0.42 7.85
N ILE A 67 8.28 -0.10 6.62
CA ILE A 67 7.96 -1.06 5.57
C ILE A 67 8.85 -0.79 4.37
N ASN A 68 9.10 -1.81 3.56
CA ASN A 68 9.82 -1.68 2.30
C ASN A 68 8.84 -1.89 1.14
N ILE A 69 8.74 -0.89 0.27
CA ILE A 69 7.98 -0.99 -0.98
C ILE A 69 8.98 -0.82 -2.13
N LEU A 70 9.06 -1.81 -3.00
CA LEU A 70 9.96 -1.83 -4.14
C LEU A 70 9.17 -1.61 -5.43
N PHE A 71 9.44 -0.52 -6.14
CA PHE A 71 8.83 -0.22 -7.43
C PHE A 71 9.77 -0.62 -8.57
N THR A 72 9.26 -1.40 -9.53
CA THR A 72 10.01 -1.85 -10.71
C THR A 72 9.51 -1.13 -11.95
N PHE A 73 10.42 -0.48 -12.67
CA PHE A 73 10.13 0.22 -13.92
C PHE A 73 10.68 -0.58 -15.10
N SER A 74 10.03 -0.44 -16.26
CA SER A 74 10.39 -1.16 -17.50
C SER A 74 11.80 -0.84 -18.03
N GLU A 75 12.39 0.26 -17.61
CA GLU A 75 13.69 0.78 -18.04
C GLU A 75 14.19 1.81 -17.01
N PRO A 76 15.49 2.15 -17.01
CA PRO A 76 16.05 3.18 -16.13
C PRO A 76 15.31 4.53 -16.22
N ARG A 77 15.19 5.22 -15.09
CA ARG A 77 14.49 6.51 -14.96
C ARG A 77 15.32 7.51 -14.16
N ASN A 78 15.22 8.78 -14.56
CA ASN A 78 15.61 9.90 -13.71
C ASN A 78 14.39 10.34 -12.90
N PHE A 79 14.43 10.14 -11.58
CA PHE A 79 13.35 10.55 -10.69
C PHE A 79 13.58 11.97 -10.19
N THR A 80 12.60 12.85 -10.38
CA THR A 80 12.60 14.21 -9.84
C THR A 80 11.91 14.29 -8.48
N SER A 81 10.87 13.49 -8.27
CA SER A 81 10.07 13.46 -7.04
C SER A 81 9.35 12.13 -6.88
N ILE A 82 8.99 11.81 -5.65
CA ILE A 82 8.05 10.73 -5.29
C ILE A 82 6.95 11.38 -4.44
N HIS A 83 5.69 11.13 -4.79
CA HIS A 83 4.54 11.55 -3.99
C HIS A 83 3.89 10.32 -3.37
N ILE A 84 3.72 10.34 -2.05
CA ILE A 84 3.05 9.28 -1.29
C ILE A 84 1.90 9.95 -0.56
N HIS A 85 0.68 9.56 -0.91
CA HIS A 85 -0.52 9.99 -0.20
C HIS A 85 -0.67 9.11 1.05
N THR A 86 -0.76 9.74 2.22
CA THR A 86 -0.89 9.05 3.51
C THR A 86 -2.12 9.54 4.25
N LEU A 87 -2.69 8.65 5.05
CA LEU A 87 -3.77 8.95 5.97
C LEU A 87 -3.18 9.13 7.37
N PHE A 88 -3.51 10.24 8.01
CA PHE A 88 -3.29 10.43 9.44
C PHE A 88 -4.61 10.21 10.19
N SER A 89 -4.56 9.41 11.25
CA SER A 89 -5.75 9.05 12.02
C SER A 89 -5.47 8.89 13.50
N ASN A 90 -6.42 9.37 14.29
CA ASN A 90 -6.49 9.11 15.73
C ASN A 90 -7.49 8.01 16.10
N LYS A 91 -8.28 7.49 15.14
CA LYS A 91 -9.28 6.44 15.40
C LYS A 91 -8.74 5.05 15.12
N LEU A 92 -7.89 4.92 14.11
CA LEU A 92 -7.12 3.71 13.92
C LEU A 92 -6.09 3.70 15.06
N ASN A 93 -6.16 2.69 15.93
CA ASN A 93 -5.17 2.44 16.99
C ASN A 93 -3.82 1.99 16.38
N ALA A 94 -3.32 2.72 15.39
CA ALA A 94 -2.05 2.53 14.73
C ALA A 94 -0.97 3.31 15.50
N GLN A 95 -0.58 2.80 16.68
CA GLN A 95 0.59 3.26 17.42
C GLN A 95 1.77 2.28 17.33
#